data_AF-A0A2Z4ZKD6-F1
#
_entry.id   AF-A0A2Z4ZKD6-F1
#
_cell.length_a   1.000
_cell.length_b   1.000
_cell.length_c   1.000
_cell.angle_alpha   90.00
_cell.angle_beta   90.00
_cell.angle_gamma   90.00
#
_symmetry.space_group_name_H-M   'P 1'
#
loop_
_entity.id
_entity.type
_entity.pdbx_description
1 polymer ?
#
loop_
_entity_poly.entity_id
_entity_poly.type
_entity_poly.pdbx_seq_one_letter_code
_entity_poly.pdbx_strand_id
1 'polypeptide(L)'
;MTAEIEWVRWWSHPWREADLDWYPLSICRLTAPQIDTLARGHHAALARSFGMTPCTPPPPSPTLQSLFCGTPRTLLLACELVASTCSPLTATQALSAQDRAWCERTAKALRPGHWLEHGQDPLALLRAWLGERAWERARLAFPRSRIIAIESAPAPQPPATKLNTLWQSACWKAEQSLAAPATIPTERHDARSAIA
;
A
#
# COMPACT_ATOMS: atom_id res chain seq x y z
N MET A 1 -9.82 19.89 -0.04
CA MET A 1 -9.85 19.34 -1.41
C MET A 1 -10.84 18.19 -1.39
N THR A 2 -11.66 18.02 -2.43
CA THR A 2 -12.62 16.90 -2.47
C THR A 2 -11.86 15.60 -2.76
N ALA A 3 -12.30 14.49 -2.17
CA ALA A 3 -11.64 13.19 -2.30
C ALA A 3 -11.53 12.74 -3.78
N GLU A 4 -12.47 13.17 -4.64
CA GLU A 4 -12.41 12.93 -6.09
C GLU A 4 -11.19 13.59 -6.76
N ILE A 5 -10.82 14.80 -6.35
CA ILE A 5 -9.65 15.49 -6.90
C ILE A 5 -8.36 14.78 -6.49
N GLU A 6 -8.30 14.27 -5.26
CA GLU A 6 -7.14 13.51 -4.78
C GLU A 6 -6.99 12.20 -5.55
N TRP A 7 -8.10 11.52 -5.82
CA TRP A 7 -8.10 10.33 -6.68
C TRP A 7 -7.57 10.62 -8.08
N VAL A 8 -8.06 11.69 -8.73
CA VAL A 8 -7.59 12.08 -10.06
C VAL A 8 -6.09 12.44 -10.02
N ARG A 9 -5.63 13.09 -8.96
CA ARG A 9 -4.22 13.46 -8.78
C ARG A 9 -3.33 12.23 -8.64
N TRP A 10 -3.69 11.30 -7.76
CA TRP A 10 -2.98 10.03 -7.59
C TRP A 10 -2.96 9.24 -8.90
N TRP A 11 -4.11 9.10 -9.55
CA TRP A 11 -4.23 8.36 -10.81
C TRP A 11 -3.37 8.94 -11.94
N SER A 12 -3.32 10.28 -12.01
CA SER A 12 -2.63 10.98 -13.09
C SER A 12 -1.15 11.19 -12.82
N HIS A 13 -0.71 11.25 -11.56
CA HIS A 13 0.69 11.51 -11.23
C HIS A 13 1.26 10.51 -10.21
N PRO A 14 1.06 9.18 -10.39
CA PRO A 14 1.49 8.18 -9.41
C PRO A 14 3.02 8.12 -9.26
N TRP A 15 3.76 8.57 -10.28
CA TRP A 15 5.22 8.68 -10.22
C TRP A 15 5.74 9.61 -9.14
N ARG A 16 4.93 10.55 -8.63
CA ARG A 16 5.36 11.46 -7.54
C ARG A 16 5.73 10.74 -6.25
N GLU A 17 5.16 9.56 -6.03
CA GLU A 17 5.43 8.70 -4.89
C GLU A 17 6.19 7.43 -5.31
N ALA A 18 6.72 7.40 -6.54
CA ALA A 18 7.44 6.24 -7.03
C ALA A 18 8.79 6.09 -6.34
N ASP A 19 9.18 4.85 -6.11
CA ASP A 19 10.56 4.49 -5.77
C ASP A 19 11.52 4.98 -6.87
N LEU A 20 12.71 5.44 -6.49
CA LEU A 20 13.68 6.05 -7.40
C LEU A 20 14.08 5.11 -8.55
N ASP A 21 14.06 3.81 -8.31
CA ASP A 21 14.42 2.78 -9.31
C ASP A 21 13.44 2.73 -10.50
N TRP A 22 12.26 3.36 -10.36
CA TRP A 22 11.30 3.47 -11.46
C TRP A 22 11.64 4.58 -12.45
N TYR A 23 12.42 5.60 -12.06
CA TYR A 23 12.68 6.75 -12.91
C TYR A 23 13.62 6.39 -14.07
N PRO A 24 13.16 6.47 -15.32
CA PRO A 24 14.04 6.26 -16.47
C PRO A 24 15.20 7.26 -16.47
N LEU A 25 16.34 6.91 -17.07
CA LEU A 25 17.53 7.77 -17.11
C LEU A 25 17.27 9.16 -17.72
N SER A 26 16.30 9.27 -18.63
CA SER A 26 15.88 10.53 -19.23
C SER A 26 15.09 11.43 -18.28
N ILE A 27 14.48 10.87 -17.24
CA ILE A 27 13.60 11.57 -16.29
C ILE A 27 14.29 11.74 -14.93
N CYS A 28 15.17 10.83 -14.51
CA CYS A 28 15.84 10.89 -13.20
C CYS A 28 16.71 12.14 -13.00
N ARG A 29 17.08 12.82 -14.10
CA ARG A 29 17.82 14.10 -14.08
C ARG A 29 16.94 15.33 -13.96
N LEU A 30 15.62 15.17 -14.08
CA LEU A 30 14.65 16.26 -13.99
C LEU A 30 14.22 16.44 -12.54
N THR A 31 14.02 17.70 -12.16
CA THR A 31 13.40 18.07 -10.88
C THR A 31 11.90 17.83 -10.91
N ALA A 32 11.25 17.67 -9.75
CA ALA A 32 9.80 17.47 -9.69
C ALA A 32 8.98 18.57 -10.44
N PRO A 33 9.32 19.88 -10.36
CA PRO A 33 8.64 20.90 -11.17
C PRO A 33 8.81 20.75 -12.68
N GLN A 34 9.96 20.23 -13.14
CA GLN A 34 10.21 19.95 -14.56
C GLN A 34 9.37 18.76 -15.03
N ILE A 35 9.25 17.72 -14.21
CA ILE A 35 8.39 16.56 -14.48
C ILE A 35 6.93 16.99 -14.52
N ASP A 36 6.48 17.82 -13.59
CA ASP A 36 5.13 18.39 -13.58
C ASP A 36 4.85 19.23 -14.82
N THR A 37 5.86 19.96 -15.31
CA THR A 37 5.76 20.73 -16.54
C THR A 37 5.65 19.84 -17.77
N LEU A 38 6.46 18.77 -17.83
CA LEU A 38 6.36 17.76 -18.87
C LEU A 38 5.00 17.06 -18.87
N ALA A 39 4.47 16.74 -17.68
CA ALA A 39 3.18 16.08 -17.53
C ALA A 39 2.02 16.90 -18.12
N ARG A 40 2.06 18.24 -18.08
CA ARG A 40 1.00 19.09 -18.65
C ARG A 40 0.84 18.94 -20.17
N GLY A 41 1.94 18.72 -20.91
CA GLY A 41 1.92 18.61 -22.37
C GLY A 41 2.08 17.18 -22.91
N HIS A 42 2.70 16.29 -22.12
CA HIS A 42 3.14 14.97 -22.56
C HIS A 42 2.76 13.86 -21.57
N HIS A 43 1.66 14.03 -20.82
CA HIS A 43 1.18 13.08 -19.81
C HIS A 43 1.23 11.62 -20.27
N ALA A 44 0.66 11.32 -21.43
CA ALA A 44 0.59 9.96 -21.95
C ALA A 44 1.96 9.36 -22.28
N ALA A 45 2.90 10.18 -22.77
CA ALA A 45 4.27 9.73 -23.03
C ALA A 45 5.02 9.47 -21.72
N LEU A 46 4.83 10.35 -20.73
CA LEU A 46 5.38 10.19 -19.39
C LEU A 46 4.85 8.92 -18.72
N ALA A 47 3.53 8.68 -18.74
CA ALA A 47 2.92 7.47 -18.20
C ALA A 47 3.49 6.19 -18.82
N ARG A 48 3.67 6.15 -20.15
CA ARG A 48 4.30 5.01 -20.84
C ARG A 48 5.74 4.78 -20.43
N SER A 49 6.49 5.84 -20.11
CA SER A 49 7.87 5.70 -19.64
C SER A 49 7.99 5.02 -18.27
N PHE A 50 6.94 5.08 -17.44
CA PHE A 50 6.77 4.32 -16.20
C PHE A 50 6.09 2.95 -16.41
N GLY A 51 5.89 2.53 -17.67
CA GLY A 51 5.24 1.27 -18.02
C GLY A 51 3.75 1.24 -17.71
N MET A 52 3.07 2.39 -17.71
CA MET A 52 1.64 2.50 -17.47
C MET A 52 0.88 2.75 -18.77
N THR A 53 -0.35 2.23 -18.82
CA THR A 53 -1.27 2.51 -19.93
C THR A 53 -1.99 3.85 -19.70
N PRO A 54 -1.85 4.82 -20.63
CA PRO A 54 -2.56 6.08 -20.54
C PRO A 54 -4.07 5.86 -20.68
N CYS A 55 -4.82 6.21 -19.65
CA CYS A 55 -6.27 6.08 -19.61
C CYS A 55 -6.86 7.03 -18.56
N THR A 56 -8.15 7.36 -18.72
CA THR A 56 -8.89 8.18 -17.77
C THR A 56 -9.08 7.45 -16.43
N PRO A 57 -9.09 8.17 -15.30
CA PRO A 57 -9.37 7.57 -14.01
C PRO A 57 -10.77 6.93 -14.02
N PRO A 58 -10.90 5.65 -13.61
CA PRO A 58 -12.21 5.08 -13.35
C PRO A 58 -12.83 5.73 -12.11
N PRO A 59 -14.15 5.59 -11.89
CA PRO A 59 -14.76 5.99 -10.64
C PRO A 59 -14.07 5.29 -9.46
N PRO A 60 -13.59 6.03 -8.44
CA PRO A 60 -12.94 5.40 -7.29
C PRO A 60 -13.97 4.65 -6.45
N SER A 61 -13.59 3.46 -5.97
CA SER A 61 -14.26 2.89 -4.80
C SER A 61 -13.77 3.60 -3.53
N PRO A 62 -14.61 3.74 -2.49
CA PRO A 62 -14.21 4.41 -1.25
C PRO A 62 -12.91 3.85 -0.64
N THR A 63 -12.70 2.55 -0.79
CA THR A 63 -11.55 1.81 -0.27
C THR A 63 -10.26 2.11 -1.02
N LEU A 64 -10.32 2.15 -2.36
CA LEU A 64 -9.15 2.51 -3.15
C LEU A 64 -8.78 3.97 -2.93
N GLN A 65 -9.79 4.82 -2.75
CA GLN A 65 -9.56 6.22 -2.41
C GLN A 65 -8.88 6.36 -1.04
N SER A 66 -9.40 5.69 -0.01
CA SER A 66 -8.77 5.59 1.32
C SER A 66 -7.31 5.12 1.25
N LEU A 67 -7.06 4.05 0.49
CA LEU A 67 -5.74 3.43 0.38
C LEU A 67 -4.70 4.32 -0.31
N PHE A 68 -5.09 5.01 -1.40
CA PHE A 68 -4.16 5.70 -2.29
C PHE A 68 -4.16 7.22 -2.18
N CYS A 69 -5.23 7.81 -1.67
CA CYS A 69 -5.34 9.28 -1.49
C CYS A 69 -5.03 9.70 -0.05
N GLY A 70 -4.82 8.75 0.87
CA GLY A 70 -4.39 9.00 2.24
C GLY A 70 -2.91 9.43 2.32
N THR A 71 -2.28 9.16 3.47
CA THR A 71 -0.83 9.35 3.60
C THR A 71 -0.11 8.24 2.80
N PRO A 72 1.08 8.47 2.21
CA PRO A 72 1.87 7.40 1.56
C PRO A 72 2.11 6.19 2.48
N ARG A 73 2.09 6.43 3.80
CA ARG A 73 2.17 5.39 4.84
C ARG A 73 0.96 4.46 4.89
N THR A 74 -0.23 4.88 4.44
CA THR A 74 -1.46 4.07 4.46
C THR A 74 -1.32 2.83 3.58
N LEU A 75 -0.85 3.01 2.34
CA LEU A 75 -0.61 1.89 1.42
C LEU A 75 0.40 0.90 2.00
N LEU A 76 1.54 1.40 2.48
CA LEU A 76 2.59 0.57 3.04
C LEU A 76 2.10 -0.20 4.28
N LEU A 77 1.43 0.48 5.21
CA LEU A 77 0.89 -0.16 6.42
C LEU A 77 -0.20 -1.18 6.10
N ALA A 78 -1.11 -0.88 5.17
CA ALA A 78 -2.12 -1.84 4.72
C ALA A 78 -1.48 -3.09 4.11
N CYS A 79 -0.41 -2.93 3.32
CA CYS A 79 0.35 -4.05 2.78
C CYS A 79 1.03 -4.88 3.88
N GLU A 80 1.63 -4.25 4.90
CA GLU A 80 2.23 -4.96 6.04
C GLU A 80 1.19 -5.71 6.89
N LEU A 81 0.00 -5.14 7.08
CA LEU A 81 -1.12 -5.80 7.75
C LEU A 81 -1.58 -7.05 6.97
N VAL A 82 -1.71 -6.94 5.64
CA VAL A 82 -2.05 -8.07 4.76
C VAL A 82 -0.96 -9.14 4.78
N ALA A 83 0.31 -8.73 4.68
CA ALA A 83 1.46 -9.62 4.78
C ALA A 83 1.48 -10.39 6.10
N SER A 84 1.27 -9.69 7.21
CA SER A 84 1.24 -10.31 8.55
C SER A 84 0.04 -11.23 8.75
N THR A 85 -1.07 -10.97 8.06
CA THR A 85 -2.27 -11.81 8.11
C THR A 85 -2.12 -13.09 7.29
N CYS A 86 -1.46 -13.02 6.12
CA CYS A 86 -1.34 -14.15 5.19
C CYS A 86 -0.06 -14.96 5.37
N SER A 87 1.03 -14.32 5.78
CA SER A 87 2.37 -14.88 5.90
C SER A 87 3.06 -14.37 7.18
N PRO A 88 2.58 -14.76 8.38
CA PRO A 88 3.08 -14.25 9.66
C PRO A 88 4.57 -14.56 9.91
N LEU A 89 5.13 -15.59 9.28
CA LEU A 89 6.53 -15.98 9.42
C LEU A 89 7.50 -15.02 8.71
N THR A 90 7.04 -14.34 7.67
CA THR A 90 7.79 -13.34 6.90
C THR A 90 7.44 -11.91 7.29
N ALA A 91 6.55 -11.74 8.27
CA ALA A 91 6.10 -10.44 8.72
C ALA A 91 7.20 -9.66 9.44
N THR A 92 7.35 -8.39 9.07
CA THR A 92 8.28 -7.47 9.71
C THR A 92 7.84 -7.19 11.16
N GLN A 93 8.77 -7.05 12.10
CA GLN A 93 8.47 -6.65 13.50
C GLN A 93 7.96 -5.20 13.66
N ALA A 94 7.69 -4.49 12.56
CA ALA A 94 7.32 -3.08 12.55
C ALA A 94 5.89 -2.80 13.05
N LEU A 95 5.04 -3.83 13.18
CA LEU A 95 3.66 -3.65 13.63
C LEU A 95 3.52 -3.54 15.16
N SER A 96 2.64 -2.62 15.59
CA SER A 96 2.26 -2.51 16.99
C SER A 96 1.67 -3.81 17.54
N ALA A 97 1.66 -3.99 18.87
CA ALA A 97 1.03 -5.16 19.49
C ALA A 97 -0.46 -5.26 19.14
N GLN A 98 -1.16 -4.12 19.05
CA GLN A 98 -2.58 -4.07 18.69
C GLN A 98 -2.81 -4.49 17.24
N ASP A 99 -1.93 -4.07 16.32
CA ASP A 99 -2.03 -4.43 14.90
C ASP A 99 -1.74 -5.92 14.68
N ARG A 100 -0.73 -6.48 15.38
CA ARG A 100 -0.46 -7.92 15.35
C ARG A 100 -1.65 -8.75 15.87
N ALA A 101 -2.23 -8.35 16.99
CA ALA A 101 -3.42 -9.01 17.53
C ALA A 101 -4.65 -8.89 16.60
N TRP A 102 -4.72 -7.82 15.80
CA TRP A 102 -5.71 -7.71 14.73
C TRP A 102 -5.40 -8.70 13.59
N CYS A 103 -4.16 -8.75 13.08
CA CYS A 103 -3.75 -9.68 12.01
C CYS A 103 -4.05 -11.13 12.38
N GLU A 104 -3.73 -11.56 13.61
CA GLU A 104 -4.00 -12.93 14.09
C GLU A 104 -5.50 -13.27 14.08
N ARG A 105 -6.35 -12.34 14.54
CA ARG A 105 -7.81 -12.53 14.54
C ARG A 105 -8.35 -12.58 13.10
N THR A 106 -7.88 -11.69 12.25
CA THR A 106 -8.26 -11.65 10.83
C THR A 106 -7.82 -12.93 10.10
N ALA A 107 -6.62 -13.44 10.38
CA ALA A 107 -6.10 -14.68 9.81
C ALA A 107 -6.97 -15.88 10.21
N LYS A 108 -7.39 -15.97 11.49
CA LYS A 108 -8.30 -17.02 11.97
C LYS A 108 -9.67 -16.96 11.28
N ALA A 109 -10.18 -15.76 11.03
CA ALA A 109 -11.49 -15.56 10.40
C ALA A 109 -11.47 -15.87 8.89
N LEU A 110 -10.49 -15.35 8.15
CA LEU A 110 -10.43 -15.47 6.69
C LEU A 110 -9.78 -16.78 6.21
N ARG A 111 -8.90 -17.35 7.05
CA ARG A 111 -8.08 -18.54 6.78
C ARG A 111 -7.27 -18.41 5.48
N PRO A 112 -6.33 -17.44 5.39
CA PRO A 112 -5.59 -17.15 4.17
C PRO A 112 -4.44 -18.13 3.86
N GLY A 113 -4.25 -19.19 4.65
CA GLY A 113 -3.06 -20.04 4.60
C GLY A 113 -2.75 -20.74 3.25
N HIS A 114 -3.67 -20.71 2.29
CA HIS A 114 -3.46 -21.25 0.92
C HIS A 114 -3.61 -20.18 -0.17
N TRP A 115 -3.67 -18.90 0.18
CA TRP A 115 -3.83 -17.83 -0.79
C TRP A 115 -2.52 -17.49 -1.50
N LEU A 116 -1.40 -17.80 -0.85
CA LEU A 116 -0.05 -17.62 -1.36
C LEU A 116 0.68 -18.96 -1.28
N GLU A 117 1.48 -19.24 -2.29
CA GLU A 117 2.43 -20.36 -2.25
C GLU A 117 3.62 -20.00 -1.35
N HIS A 118 4.38 -21.03 -0.95
CA HIS A 118 5.53 -20.83 -0.09
C HIS A 118 6.57 -19.91 -0.74
N GLY A 119 6.97 -18.85 -0.04
CA GLY A 119 7.94 -17.87 -0.54
C GLY A 119 7.37 -16.82 -1.50
N GLN A 120 6.07 -16.88 -1.86
CA GLN A 120 5.45 -15.81 -2.63
C GLN A 120 5.35 -14.51 -1.81
N ASP A 121 5.61 -13.40 -2.50
CA ASP A 121 5.51 -12.08 -1.90
C ASP A 121 4.04 -11.69 -1.66
N PRO A 122 3.67 -11.25 -0.44
CA PRO A 122 2.30 -10.83 -0.14
C PRO A 122 1.74 -9.69 -1.01
N LEU A 123 2.58 -8.86 -1.62
CA LEU A 123 2.13 -7.85 -2.59
C LEU A 123 1.48 -8.47 -3.83
N ALA A 124 1.70 -9.76 -4.11
CA ALA A 124 0.97 -10.48 -5.14
C ALA A 124 -0.55 -10.49 -4.87
N LEU A 125 -0.99 -10.42 -3.61
CA LEU A 125 -2.41 -10.27 -3.24
C LEU A 125 -2.96 -8.87 -3.53
N LEU A 126 -2.10 -7.83 -3.50
CA LEU A 126 -2.49 -6.49 -3.93
C LEU A 126 -2.71 -6.48 -5.44
N ARG A 127 -1.79 -7.08 -6.21
CA ARG A 127 -1.94 -7.27 -7.66
C ARG A 127 -3.20 -8.06 -8.01
N ALA A 128 -3.52 -9.12 -7.27
CA ALA A 128 -4.72 -9.92 -7.51
C ALA A 128 -6.03 -9.19 -7.14
N TRP A 129 -5.98 -8.25 -6.21
CA TRP A 129 -7.15 -7.47 -5.79
C TRP A 129 -7.42 -6.27 -6.72
N LEU A 130 -6.34 -5.62 -7.18
CA LEU A 130 -6.43 -4.49 -8.08
C LEU A 130 -6.66 -4.93 -9.53
N GLY A 131 -7.43 -4.13 -10.27
CA GLY A 131 -7.44 -4.24 -11.72
C GLY A 131 -6.10 -3.83 -12.32
N GLU A 132 -5.79 -4.32 -13.53
CA GLU A 132 -4.53 -4.09 -14.25
C GLU A 132 -4.07 -2.62 -14.20
N ARG A 133 -4.98 -1.69 -14.54
CA ARG A 133 -4.66 -0.25 -14.60
C ARG A 133 -4.39 0.37 -13.24
N ALA A 134 -5.02 -0.11 -12.17
CA ALA A 134 -4.74 0.35 -10.81
C ALA A 134 -3.41 -0.23 -10.32
N TRP A 135 -3.12 -1.49 -10.64
CA TRP A 135 -1.84 -2.14 -10.31
C TRP A 135 -0.64 -1.46 -10.98
N GLU A 136 -0.73 -1.11 -12.27
CA GLU A 136 0.33 -0.38 -13.01
C GLU A 136 0.81 0.89 -12.28
N ARG A 137 -0.10 1.53 -11.54
CA ARG A 137 0.14 2.77 -10.79
C ARG A 137 0.59 2.48 -9.37
N ALA A 138 -0.12 1.60 -8.67
CA ALA A 138 0.17 1.23 -7.28
C ALA A 138 1.56 0.60 -7.12
N ARG A 139 2.01 -0.19 -8.11
CA ARG A 139 3.31 -0.86 -8.07
C ARG A 139 4.50 0.12 -8.00
N LEU A 140 4.31 1.36 -8.44
CA LEU A 140 5.39 2.37 -8.45
C LEU A 140 5.85 2.72 -7.03
N ALA A 141 4.99 2.58 -6.02
CA ALA A 141 5.30 2.87 -4.61
C ALA A 141 6.25 1.84 -3.97
N PHE A 142 6.67 0.80 -4.70
CA PHE A 142 7.52 -0.28 -4.20
C PHE A 142 8.79 -0.40 -5.05
N PRO A 143 9.89 -0.96 -4.50
CA PRO A 143 11.12 -1.17 -5.25
C PRO A 143 10.89 -1.97 -6.53
N ARG A 144 11.42 -1.46 -7.64
CA ARG A 144 11.16 -2.03 -8.98
C ARG A 144 11.59 -3.50 -9.09
N SER A 145 12.71 -3.88 -8.47
CA SER A 145 13.21 -5.26 -8.45
C SER A 145 12.22 -6.25 -7.82
N ARG A 146 11.58 -5.84 -6.71
CA ARG A 146 10.53 -6.61 -6.02
C ARG A 146 9.31 -6.81 -6.93
N ILE A 147 8.88 -5.75 -7.62
CA ILE A 147 7.75 -5.81 -8.54
C ILE A 147 8.03 -6.72 -9.74
N ILE A 148 9.23 -6.68 -10.32
CA ILE A 148 9.62 -7.58 -11.41
C ILE A 148 9.48 -9.05 -10.98
N ALA A 149 9.92 -9.40 -9.77
CA ALA A 149 9.79 -10.76 -9.25
C ALA A 149 8.32 -11.17 -9.10
N ILE A 150 7.46 -10.29 -8.57
CA ILE A 150 6.02 -10.51 -8.42
C ILE A 150 5.32 -10.67 -9.78
N GLU A 151 5.68 -9.86 -10.77
CA GLU A 151 5.07 -9.87 -12.09
C GLU A 151 5.49 -11.08 -12.93
N SER A 152 6.69 -11.60 -12.68
CA SER A 152 7.22 -12.80 -13.34
C SER A 152 6.61 -14.10 -12.82
N ALA A 153 6.03 -14.08 -11.62
CA ALA A 153 5.35 -15.22 -11.02
C ALA A 153 3.86 -15.26 -11.42
N PRO A 154 3.24 -16.46 -11.45
CA PRO A 154 1.79 -16.60 -11.59
C PRO A 154 1.05 -15.81 -10.50
N ALA A 155 -0.02 -15.10 -10.89
CA ALA A 155 -0.82 -14.35 -9.94
C ALA A 155 -1.61 -15.31 -9.03
N PRO A 156 -1.59 -15.12 -7.71
CA PRO A 156 -2.35 -15.96 -6.78
C PRO A 156 -3.86 -15.84 -7.06
N GLN A 157 -4.60 -16.91 -6.76
CA GLN A 157 -6.05 -17.01 -6.99
C GLN A 157 -6.83 -17.17 -5.67
N PRO A 158 -6.78 -16.19 -4.75
CA PRO A 158 -7.58 -16.25 -3.53
C PRO A 158 -9.08 -16.08 -3.84
N PRO A 159 -9.98 -16.53 -2.96
CA PRO A 159 -11.41 -16.29 -3.13
C PRO A 159 -11.72 -14.79 -3.15
N ALA A 160 -12.25 -14.28 -4.28
CA ALA A 160 -12.41 -12.85 -4.53
C ALA A 160 -13.16 -12.08 -3.42
N THR A 161 -14.25 -12.66 -2.89
CA THR A 161 -15.01 -12.06 -1.78
C THR A 161 -14.15 -11.91 -0.53
N LYS A 162 -13.37 -12.94 -0.18
CA LYS A 162 -12.50 -12.90 1.00
C LYS A 162 -11.31 -11.98 0.81
N LEU A 163 -10.73 -11.94 -0.39
CA LEU A 163 -9.66 -11.01 -0.73
C LEU A 163 -10.15 -9.56 -0.61
N ASN A 164 -11.34 -9.27 -1.12
CA ASN A 164 -11.95 -7.96 -0.97
C ASN A 164 -12.17 -7.64 0.52
N THR A 165 -12.78 -8.53 1.30
CA THR A 165 -12.95 -8.33 2.75
C THR A 165 -11.62 -8.07 3.47
N LEU A 166 -10.55 -8.77 3.11
CA LEU A 166 -9.23 -8.55 3.69
C LEU A 166 -8.74 -7.12 3.42
N TRP A 167 -8.71 -6.69 2.16
CA TRP A 167 -8.21 -5.36 1.80
C TRP A 167 -9.07 -4.24 2.37
N GLN A 168 -10.40 -4.37 2.36
CA GLN A 168 -11.32 -3.43 3.02
C GLN A 168 -10.97 -3.25 4.50
N SER A 169 -10.81 -4.37 5.21
CA SER A 169 -10.52 -4.37 6.64
C SER A 169 -9.12 -3.82 6.94
N ALA A 170 -8.13 -4.13 6.09
CA ALA A 170 -6.76 -3.64 6.21
C ALA A 170 -6.65 -2.12 5.98
N CYS A 171 -7.36 -1.57 4.98
CA CYS A 171 -7.41 -0.12 4.73
C CYS A 171 -7.97 0.61 5.95
N TRP A 172 -9.14 0.19 6.44
CA TRP A 172 -9.77 0.75 7.63
C TRP A 172 -8.86 0.65 8.88
N LYS A 173 -8.14 -0.46 9.03
CA LYS A 173 -7.21 -0.64 10.15
C LYS A 173 -6.00 0.28 10.04
N ALA A 174 -5.43 0.41 8.84
CA ALA A 174 -4.29 1.28 8.58
C ALA A 174 -4.62 2.74 8.89
N GLU A 175 -5.78 3.23 8.45
CA GLU A 175 -6.26 4.58 8.75
C GLU A 175 -6.36 4.84 10.25
N GLN A 176 -6.97 3.93 11.01
CA GLN A 176 -7.08 4.07 12.46
C GLN A 176 -5.72 4.06 13.15
N SER A 177 -4.82 3.15 12.74
CA SER A 177 -3.49 3.06 13.35
C SER A 177 -2.64 4.30 13.06
N LEU A 178 -2.85 4.97 11.92
CA LEU A 178 -2.19 6.23 11.58
C LEU A 178 -2.87 7.46 12.22
N ALA A 179 -4.18 7.39 12.48
CA ALA A 179 -4.94 8.43 13.15
C ALA A 179 -4.77 8.42 14.68
N ALA A 180 -4.35 7.29 15.26
CA ALA A 180 -4.13 7.17 16.68
C ALA A 180 -3.00 8.12 17.13
N PRO A 181 -3.24 9.05 18.09
CA PRO A 181 -2.16 9.84 18.66
C PRO A 181 -1.18 8.90 19.34
N ALA A 182 0.13 9.13 19.15
CA ALA A 182 1.18 8.39 19.83
C ALA A 182 0.91 8.41 21.34
N THR A 183 0.44 7.29 21.88
CA THR A 183 0.22 7.15 23.32
C THR A 183 1.56 7.33 24.01
N ILE A 184 1.74 8.49 24.63
CA ILE A 184 2.81 8.74 25.60
C ILE A 184 2.65 7.67 26.68
N PRO A 185 3.67 6.82 26.95
CA PRO A 185 3.63 5.93 28.09
C PRO A 185 3.52 6.79 29.33
N THR A 186 2.38 6.75 30.01
CA THR A 186 2.23 7.35 31.32
C THR A 186 3.13 6.55 32.25
N GLU A 187 4.31 7.08 32.57
CA GLU A 187 5.11 6.58 33.68
C GLU A 187 4.20 6.53 34.92
N ARG A 188 3.82 5.33 35.33
CA ARG A 188 3.38 5.10 36.70
C ARG A 188 4.61 5.30 37.56
N HIS A 189 4.80 6.52 38.04
CA HIS A 189 5.70 6.77 39.13
C HIS A 189 5.10 6.09 40.37
N ASP A 190 5.59 4.90 40.67
CA ASP A 190 5.33 4.21 41.93
C ASP A 190 5.91 5.05 43.08
N ALA A 191 5.11 5.98 43.61
CA ALA A 191 5.38 6.62 44.88
C ALA A 191 4.84 5.75 46.02
N ARG A 192 5.56 4.66 46.32
CA ARG A 192 5.57 4.06 47.66
C ARG A 192 7.01 3.91 48.12
N SER A 193 7.55 5.01 48.62
CA SER A 193 8.67 4.96 49.56
C SER A 193 8.14 5.18 50.96
N ALA A 194 8.24 4.12 51.75
CA ALA A 194 8.11 4.12 53.19
C ALA A 194 9.25 4.89 53.84
N ILE A 195 8.95 5.68 54.88
CA ILE A 195 9.87 6.17 55.91
C ILE A 195 8.96 6.27 57.16
N ALA A 196 9.00 5.35 58.12
CA ALA A 196 9.98 5.18 59.20
C ALA A 196 10.05 6.40 60.13
#